data_AF-A0A2G5SAY1-F1
#
_entry.id   AF-A0A2G5SAY1-F1
#
_cell.length_a   1.000
_cell.length_b   1.000
_cell.length_c   1.000
_cell.angle_alpha   90.00
_cell.angle_beta   90.00
_cell.angle_gamma   90.00
#
_symmetry.space_group_name_H-M   'P 1'
#
loop_
_entity.id
_entity.type
_entity.pdbx_description
1 polymer ?
#
loop_
_entity_poly.entity_id
_entity_poly.type
_entity_poly.pdbx_seq_one_letter_code
_entity_poly.pdbx_strand_id
1 'polypeptide(L)'
;MAPLTKETYMDGLRSNRIPTANLIHLKIFETSWVNDSDTRECLQMALDGRRLKTCLLLIKQNDPRWREIANRNIPRSVFGSIEVDTVDQVPDFGFLACFETMPNFDTIKAKQINCLVIYPSAESFTLIFNNYRIRVVATVYACAHGGSEGTLPYICFGPRIEAVEPGTQIQTSTSVKGAFMFSMKTLCPSHVGKIYTVNGFF
;
A
#
# COMPACT_ATOMS: atom_id res chain seq x y z
N MET A 1 -11.59 -24.28 -8.83
CA MET A 1 -13.07 -24.23 -8.89
C MET A 1 -13.95 -24.63 -7.67
N ALA A 2 -14.22 -23.82 -6.64
CA ALA A 2 -15.18 -24.17 -5.58
C ALA A 2 -16.58 -23.92 -6.15
N PRO A 3 -17.62 -24.67 -5.72
CA PRO A 3 -18.84 -24.82 -6.50
C PRO A 3 -19.52 -23.50 -6.89
N LEU A 4 -19.65 -22.56 -5.94
CA LEU A 4 -20.35 -21.29 -6.17
C LEU A 4 -19.56 -20.36 -7.10
N THR A 5 -18.26 -20.20 -6.81
CA THR A 5 -17.38 -19.39 -7.65
C THR A 5 -17.27 -19.98 -9.05
N LYS A 6 -17.25 -21.32 -9.18
CA LYS A 6 -17.16 -22.02 -10.47
C LYS A 6 -18.31 -21.63 -11.41
N GLU A 7 -19.53 -21.64 -10.91
CA GLU A 7 -20.72 -21.28 -11.68
C GLU A 7 -20.61 -19.85 -12.21
N THR A 8 -20.39 -18.89 -11.31
CA THR A 8 -20.27 -17.46 -11.67
C THR A 8 -19.10 -17.19 -12.62
N TYR A 9 -17.96 -17.86 -12.38
CA TYR A 9 -16.78 -17.71 -13.22
C TYR A 9 -17.00 -18.23 -14.65
N MET A 10 -17.66 -19.38 -14.81
CA MET A 10 -17.95 -19.94 -16.14
C MET A 10 -18.93 -19.06 -16.92
N ASP A 11 -19.93 -18.48 -16.26
CA ASP A 11 -20.85 -17.54 -16.89
C ASP A 11 -20.17 -16.22 -17.27
N GLY A 12 -19.27 -15.75 -16.41
CA GLY A 12 -18.44 -14.58 -16.68
C GLY A 12 -17.46 -14.79 -17.85
N LEU A 13 -16.90 -15.99 -18.01
CA LEU A 13 -16.06 -16.33 -19.16
C LEU A 13 -16.85 -16.36 -20.47
N ARG A 14 -18.04 -16.98 -20.47
CA ARG A 14 -18.92 -17.03 -21.67
C ARG A 14 -19.34 -15.65 -22.15
N SER A 15 -19.40 -14.68 -21.24
CA SER A 15 -19.82 -13.30 -21.51
C SER A 15 -18.67 -12.30 -21.64
N ASN A 16 -17.40 -12.76 -21.65
CA ASN A 16 -16.19 -11.92 -21.67
C ASN A 16 -16.13 -10.86 -20.55
N ARG A 17 -16.79 -11.11 -19.41
CA ARG A 17 -16.80 -10.19 -18.25
C ARG A 17 -15.67 -10.45 -17.27
N ILE A 18 -14.98 -11.58 -17.40
CA ILE A 18 -13.85 -11.95 -16.55
C ILE A 18 -12.55 -11.62 -17.27
N PRO A 19 -11.66 -10.83 -16.66
CA PRO A 19 -10.35 -10.57 -17.25
C PRO A 19 -9.58 -11.88 -17.35
N THR A 20 -9.06 -12.19 -18.55
CA THR A 20 -8.36 -13.44 -18.82
C THR A 20 -6.83 -13.36 -18.71
N ALA A 21 -6.28 -12.15 -18.63
CA ALA A 21 -4.84 -11.89 -18.50
C ALA A 21 -4.34 -11.93 -17.04
N ASN A 22 -3.02 -12.05 -16.85
CA ASN A 22 -2.30 -11.83 -15.57
C ASN A 22 -2.64 -12.75 -14.37
N LEU A 23 -2.52 -14.08 -14.53
CA LEU A 23 -2.63 -15.10 -13.45
C LEU A 23 -3.85 -14.95 -12.50
N ILE A 24 -4.85 -14.13 -12.89
CA ILE A 24 -5.97 -13.74 -12.05
C ILE A 24 -6.86 -14.95 -11.76
N HIS A 25 -6.96 -15.87 -12.72
CA HIS A 25 -7.65 -17.15 -12.58
C HIS A 25 -7.07 -17.95 -11.43
N LEU A 26 -5.75 -18.10 -11.33
CA LEU A 26 -5.15 -18.84 -10.21
C LEU A 26 -5.55 -18.21 -8.87
N LYS A 27 -5.56 -16.87 -8.78
CA LYS A 27 -5.99 -16.17 -7.57
C LYS A 27 -7.46 -16.40 -7.26
N ILE A 28 -8.35 -16.37 -8.26
CA ILE A 28 -9.77 -16.71 -8.09
C ILE A 28 -9.92 -18.15 -7.57
N PHE A 29 -9.20 -19.09 -8.18
CA PHE A 29 -9.20 -20.48 -7.76
C PHE A 29 -8.73 -20.59 -6.30
N GLU A 30 -7.55 -20.09 -5.95
CA GLU A 30 -7.03 -20.14 -4.59
C GLU A 30 -7.94 -19.48 -3.56
N THR A 31 -8.44 -18.28 -3.84
CA THR A 31 -9.31 -17.55 -2.91
C THR A 31 -10.64 -18.28 -2.73
N SER A 32 -11.20 -18.88 -3.79
CA SER A 32 -12.45 -19.64 -3.68
C SER A 32 -12.34 -20.90 -2.79
N TRP A 33 -11.13 -21.42 -2.54
CA TRP A 33 -10.91 -22.55 -1.63
C TRP A 33 -11.00 -22.10 -0.18
N VAL A 34 -10.65 -20.84 0.07
CA VAL A 34 -10.68 -20.23 1.40
C VAL A 34 -12.09 -19.73 1.72
N ASN A 35 -12.72 -19.01 0.79
CA ASN A 35 -14.06 -18.46 0.98
C ASN A 35 -14.82 -18.38 -0.36
N ASP A 36 -15.57 -19.44 -0.65
CA ASP A 36 -16.32 -19.59 -1.91
C ASP A 36 -17.46 -18.56 -2.06
N SER A 37 -18.13 -18.23 -0.95
CA SER A 37 -19.22 -17.25 -0.88
C SER A 37 -18.77 -15.85 -1.32
N ASP A 38 -17.74 -15.34 -0.66
CA ASP A 38 -17.26 -13.97 -0.88
C ASP A 38 -16.53 -13.85 -2.22
N THR A 39 -15.84 -14.92 -2.64
CA THR A 39 -15.20 -14.95 -3.97
C THR A 39 -16.25 -14.90 -5.07
N ARG A 40 -17.35 -15.66 -4.94
CA ARG A 40 -18.48 -15.58 -5.87
C ARG A 40 -19.07 -14.16 -5.93
N GLU A 41 -19.38 -13.57 -4.78
CA GLU A 41 -19.94 -12.21 -4.69
C GLU A 41 -19.00 -11.18 -5.37
N CYS A 42 -17.69 -11.27 -5.09
CA CYS A 42 -16.68 -10.41 -5.69
C CYS A 42 -16.64 -10.51 -7.23
N LEU A 43 -16.84 -11.69 -7.81
CA LEU A 43 -16.90 -11.86 -9.27
C LEU A 43 -18.17 -11.26 -9.88
N GLN A 44 -19.29 -11.31 -9.17
CA GLN A 44 -20.57 -10.75 -9.65
C GLN A 44 -20.53 -9.22 -9.75
N MET A 45 -19.65 -8.57 -9.01
CA MET A 45 -19.49 -7.11 -9.02
C MET A 45 -18.79 -6.57 -10.28
N ALA A 46 -18.41 -7.43 -11.24
CA ALA A 46 -17.85 -7.06 -12.55
C ALA A 46 -16.69 -6.05 -12.46
N LEU A 47 -15.84 -6.22 -11.46
CA LEU A 47 -14.73 -5.32 -11.15
C LEU A 47 -13.67 -5.36 -12.25
N ASP A 48 -12.97 -4.24 -12.45
CA ASP A 48 -11.75 -4.25 -13.26
C ASP A 48 -10.69 -5.19 -12.67
N GLY A 49 -9.76 -5.67 -13.49
CA GLY A 49 -8.79 -6.69 -13.07
C GLY A 49 -7.90 -6.28 -11.89
N ARG A 50 -7.66 -4.98 -11.68
CA ARG A 50 -6.86 -4.48 -10.55
C ARG A 50 -7.68 -4.51 -9.25
N ARG A 51 -8.92 -4.02 -9.28
CA ARG A 51 -9.84 -4.07 -8.12
C ARG A 51 -10.19 -5.50 -7.73
N LEU A 52 -10.44 -6.37 -8.72
CA LEU A 52 -10.70 -7.78 -8.49
C LEU A 52 -9.55 -8.43 -7.72
N LYS A 53 -8.31 -8.19 -8.14
CA LYS A 53 -7.12 -8.72 -7.47
C LYS A 53 -6.99 -8.28 -6.01
N THR A 54 -7.27 -7.01 -5.72
CA THR A 54 -7.24 -6.48 -4.35
C THR A 54 -8.31 -7.13 -3.48
N CYS A 55 -9.54 -7.27 -3.99
CA CYS A 55 -10.63 -7.91 -3.26
C CYS A 55 -10.32 -9.38 -2.97
N LEU A 56 -9.80 -10.13 -3.95
CA LEU A 56 -9.40 -11.52 -3.78
C LEU A 56 -8.33 -11.72 -2.71
N LEU A 57 -7.38 -10.79 -2.57
CA LEU A 57 -6.36 -10.83 -1.52
C LEU A 57 -6.99 -10.66 -0.14
N LEU A 58 -7.89 -9.69 0.02
CA LEU A 58 -8.56 -9.42 1.29
C LEU A 58 -9.49 -10.57 1.71
N ILE A 59 -10.21 -11.17 0.75
CA ILE A 59 -11.02 -12.36 1.00
C ILE A 59 -10.15 -13.52 1.51
N LYS A 60 -8.97 -13.73 0.91
CA LYS A 60 -8.02 -14.78 1.34
C LYS A 60 -7.48 -14.53 2.75
N GLN A 61 -7.44 -13.26 3.19
CA GLN A 61 -7.04 -12.84 4.54
C GLN A 61 -8.23 -12.78 5.52
N ASN A 62 -9.43 -13.17 5.09
CA ASN A 62 -10.68 -13.06 5.85
C ASN A 62 -10.98 -11.61 6.32
N ASP A 63 -10.64 -10.63 5.49
CA ASP A 63 -10.82 -9.20 5.78
C ASP A 63 -12.15 -8.69 5.18
N PRO A 64 -13.12 -8.27 6.00
CA PRO A 64 -14.45 -7.87 5.53
C PRO A 64 -14.46 -6.55 4.74
N ARG A 65 -13.36 -5.78 4.75
CA ARG A 65 -13.24 -4.51 4.02
C ARG A 65 -13.23 -4.69 2.50
N TRP A 66 -13.11 -5.91 1.99
CA TRP A 66 -13.17 -6.16 0.55
C TRP A 66 -14.48 -5.65 -0.08
N ARG A 67 -15.63 -5.75 0.62
CA ARG A 67 -16.93 -5.24 0.15
C ARG A 67 -16.96 -3.72 0.07
N GLU A 68 -16.32 -3.05 1.02
CA GLU A 68 -16.16 -1.59 1.01
C GLU A 68 -15.31 -1.15 -0.18
N ILE A 69 -14.24 -1.89 -0.52
CA ILE A 69 -13.41 -1.63 -1.69
C ILE A 69 -14.16 -1.89 -3.00
N ALA A 70 -14.94 -2.97 -3.05
CA ALA A 70 -15.68 -3.34 -4.25
C ALA A 70 -16.84 -2.39 -4.55
N ASN A 71 -17.49 -1.84 -3.51
CA ASN A 71 -18.64 -0.93 -3.64
C ASN A 71 -18.27 0.56 -3.73
N ARG A 72 -17.04 0.95 -3.39
CA ARG A 72 -16.66 2.36 -3.38
C ARG A 72 -16.16 2.83 -4.75
N ASN A 73 -16.68 3.99 -5.17
CA ASN A 73 -15.86 5.02 -5.83
C ASN A 73 -14.81 5.48 -4.82
N ILE A 74 -13.76 4.69 -4.60
CA ILE A 74 -12.64 5.10 -3.75
C ILE A 74 -11.90 6.16 -4.56
N PRO A 75 -11.78 7.41 -4.08
CA PRO A 75 -10.70 8.30 -4.52
C PRO A 75 -9.39 7.52 -4.38
N ARG A 76 -8.37 7.85 -5.16
CA ARG A 76 -7.06 7.16 -5.16
C ARG A 76 -6.28 7.22 -3.83
N SER A 77 -6.92 7.48 -2.69
CA SER A 77 -6.32 7.38 -1.36
C SER A 77 -5.83 5.94 -1.13
N VAL A 78 -4.54 5.75 -1.29
CA VAL A 78 -3.86 4.46 -1.12
C VAL A 78 -4.00 4.04 0.34
N PHE A 79 -4.76 2.97 0.59
CA PHE A 79 -4.81 2.19 1.82
C PHE A 79 -4.66 2.98 3.13
N GLY A 80 -5.68 3.77 3.50
CA GLY A 80 -5.76 4.43 4.82
C GLY A 80 -4.88 5.68 4.96
N SER A 81 -4.38 6.22 3.86
CA SER A 81 -3.79 7.56 3.82
C SER A 81 -4.85 8.64 3.63
N ILE A 82 -4.56 9.85 4.14
CA ILE A 82 -5.35 11.05 3.97
C ILE A 82 -4.65 11.92 2.94
N GLU A 83 -5.27 12.06 1.78
CA GLU A 83 -4.80 12.96 0.74
C GLU A 83 -5.03 14.42 1.14
N VAL A 84 -4.01 15.25 0.97
CA VAL A 84 -4.04 16.69 1.24
C VAL A 84 -3.41 17.44 0.06
N ASP A 85 -3.75 18.71 -0.10
CA ASP A 85 -3.28 19.53 -1.22
C ASP A 85 -1.86 20.04 -1.00
N THR A 86 -1.50 20.37 0.24
CA THR A 86 -0.17 20.89 0.59
C THR A 86 0.42 20.21 1.81
N VAL A 87 1.75 20.22 1.91
CA VAL A 87 2.47 19.65 3.07
C VAL A 87 2.15 20.40 4.38
N ASP A 88 1.71 21.65 4.32
CA ASP A 88 1.30 22.43 5.49
C ASP A 88 0.07 21.84 6.19
N GLN A 89 -0.74 21.04 5.49
CA GLN A 89 -1.91 20.37 6.07
C GLN A 89 -1.54 19.10 6.84
N VAL A 90 -0.30 18.61 6.70
CA VAL A 90 0.21 17.47 7.49
C VAL A 90 0.53 17.97 8.91
N PRO A 91 -0.03 17.39 9.98
CA PRO A 91 0.26 17.84 11.35
C PRO A 91 1.75 17.73 11.71
N ASP A 92 2.19 18.54 12.68
CA ASP A 92 3.52 18.41 13.26
C ASP A 92 3.73 17.00 13.81
N PHE A 93 4.94 16.45 13.63
CA PHE A 93 5.27 15.06 13.93
C PHE A 93 4.43 14.01 13.19
N GLY A 94 3.67 14.43 12.17
CA GLY A 94 2.81 13.57 11.36
C GLY A 94 3.60 12.54 10.54
N PHE A 95 2.86 11.70 9.84
CA PHE A 95 3.41 10.67 8.96
C PHE A 95 3.07 11.01 7.52
N LEU A 96 4.08 11.21 6.68
CA LEU A 96 3.92 11.58 5.27
C LEU A 96 4.50 10.49 4.39
N ALA A 97 3.71 10.00 3.44
CA ALA A 97 4.18 9.09 2.40
C ALA A 97 4.30 9.84 1.07
N CYS A 98 5.42 9.64 0.38
CA CYS A 98 5.71 10.21 -0.93
C CYS A 98 6.16 9.12 -1.91
N PHE A 99 6.07 9.40 -3.21
CA PHE A 99 6.59 8.58 -4.30
C PHE A 99 7.58 9.40 -5.14
N GLU A 100 8.76 8.85 -5.36
CA GLU A 100 9.91 9.43 -6.10
C GLU A 100 10.48 10.75 -5.54
N THR A 101 9.63 11.74 -5.33
CA THR A 101 9.99 13.09 -4.91
C THR A 101 9.31 13.44 -3.59
N MET A 102 9.69 14.57 -2.99
CA MET A 102 9.09 15.06 -1.75
C MET A 102 8.57 16.49 -1.96
N PRO A 103 7.49 16.88 -1.27
CA PRO A 103 7.10 18.28 -1.20
C PRO A 103 8.15 19.09 -0.42
N ASN A 104 7.91 20.39 -0.22
CA ASN A 104 8.87 21.32 0.38
C ASN A 104 9.60 20.71 1.60
N PHE A 105 10.90 20.47 1.42
CA PHE A 105 11.73 19.78 2.40
C PHE A 105 11.96 20.59 3.68
N ASP A 106 12.02 21.91 3.55
CA ASP A 106 12.16 22.80 4.71
C ASP A 106 10.91 22.73 5.60
N THR A 107 9.72 22.65 5.01
CA THR A 107 8.49 22.42 5.77
C THR A 107 8.49 21.06 6.46
N ILE A 108 8.91 19.99 5.76
CA ILE A 108 9.06 18.64 6.36
C ILE A 108 9.95 18.69 7.60
N LYS A 109 11.08 19.39 7.49
CA LYS A 109 12.05 19.54 8.58
C LYS A 109 11.51 20.40 9.72
N ALA A 110 10.90 21.55 9.42
CA ALA A 110 10.36 22.47 10.41
C ALA A 110 9.24 21.84 11.24
N LYS A 111 8.34 21.10 10.58
CA LYS A 111 7.21 20.39 11.23
C LYS A 111 7.61 19.05 11.83
N GLN A 112 8.88 18.66 11.73
CA GLN A 112 9.43 17.40 12.23
C GLN A 112 8.63 16.18 11.75
N ILE A 113 8.23 16.18 10.48
CA ILE A 113 7.40 15.12 9.89
C ILE A 113 8.23 13.84 9.74
N ASN A 114 7.62 12.69 10.04
CA ASN A 114 8.17 11.37 9.74
C ASN A 114 7.78 11.00 8.32
N CYS A 115 8.76 10.91 7.43
CA CYS A 115 8.54 10.79 6.00
C CYS A 115 9.02 9.45 5.48
N LEU A 116 8.24 8.88 4.57
CA LEU A 116 8.57 7.67 3.83
C LEU A 116 8.49 7.98 2.34
N VAL A 117 9.60 7.82 1.63
CA VAL A 117 9.68 8.04 0.18
C VAL A 117 9.85 6.71 -0.51
N ILE A 118 8.84 6.28 -1.24
CA ILE A 118 8.84 5.07 -2.06
C ILE A 118 9.51 5.39 -3.40
N TYR A 119 10.36 4.48 -3.86
CA TYR A 119 11.10 4.60 -5.12
C TYR A 119 11.83 5.95 -5.28
N PRO A 120 12.63 6.38 -4.28
CA PRO A 120 13.18 7.73 -4.25
C PRO A 120 14.04 8.03 -5.49
N SER A 121 13.78 9.17 -6.11
CA SER A 121 14.62 9.79 -7.14
C SER A 121 16.01 10.08 -6.60
N ALA A 122 16.99 10.26 -7.50
CA ALA A 122 18.36 10.62 -7.13
C ALA A 122 18.44 11.93 -6.32
N GLU A 123 17.56 12.89 -6.62
CA GLU A 123 17.46 14.16 -5.90
C GLU A 123 16.97 13.93 -4.46
N SER A 124 15.86 13.21 -4.29
CA SER A 124 15.33 12.88 -2.97
C SER A 124 16.31 12.06 -2.15
N PHE A 125 16.97 11.09 -2.78
CA PHE A 125 18.02 10.29 -2.14
C PHE A 125 19.13 11.17 -1.58
N THR A 126 19.69 12.06 -2.42
CA THR A 126 20.77 12.98 -2.03
C THR A 126 20.33 13.90 -0.90
N LEU A 127 19.13 14.48 -1.02
CA LEU A 127 18.61 15.42 -0.04
C LEU A 127 18.44 14.79 1.34
N ILE A 128 17.88 13.58 1.40
CA ILE A 128 17.69 12.83 2.66
C ILE A 128 19.06 12.47 3.26
N PHE A 129 19.97 11.92 2.46
CA PHE A 129 21.29 11.47 2.95
C PHE A 129 22.13 12.62 3.52
N ASN A 130 22.03 13.82 2.93
CA ASN A 130 22.77 15.00 3.39
C ASN A 130 22.19 15.62 4.67
N ASN A 131 20.90 15.41 4.96
CA ASN A 131 20.21 16.10 6.06
C ASN A 131 19.85 15.18 7.24
N TYR A 132 19.74 13.87 7.03
CA TYR A 132 19.34 12.92 8.06
C TYR A 132 20.39 11.84 8.26
N ARG A 133 21.02 11.82 9.45
CA ARG A 133 21.98 10.78 9.83
C ARG A 133 21.30 9.44 10.09
N ILE A 134 20.12 9.46 10.72
CA ILE A 134 19.32 8.27 10.99
C ILE A 134 18.23 8.16 9.92
N ARG A 135 18.22 7.03 9.22
CA ARG A 135 17.27 6.70 8.16
C ARG A 135 17.23 5.19 7.97
N VAL A 136 16.11 4.69 7.49
CA VAL A 136 15.92 3.28 7.16
C VAL A 136 15.76 3.15 5.66
N VAL A 137 16.57 2.29 5.04
CA VAL A 137 16.47 1.94 3.62
C VAL A 137 16.01 0.49 3.54
N ALA A 138 14.89 0.24 2.89
CA ALA A 138 14.26 -1.07 2.84
C ALA A 138 13.37 -1.20 1.61
N THR A 139 12.56 -2.26 1.53
CA THR A 139 11.63 -2.46 0.42
C THR A 139 10.18 -2.59 0.90
N VAL A 140 9.27 -2.07 0.09
CA VAL A 140 7.82 -2.26 0.23
C VAL A 140 7.32 -3.06 -0.97
N TYR A 141 6.32 -3.91 -0.77
CA TYR A 141 5.73 -4.67 -1.85
C TYR A 141 4.91 -3.73 -2.76
N ALA A 142 5.16 -3.76 -4.07
CA ALA A 142 4.63 -2.81 -5.05
C ALA A 142 3.09 -2.77 -5.11
N CYS A 143 2.40 -3.85 -4.73
CA CYS A 143 0.94 -3.84 -4.65
C CYS A 143 0.41 -2.89 -3.56
N ALA A 144 1.22 -2.53 -2.56
CA ALA A 144 0.89 -1.52 -1.56
C ALA A 144 0.81 -0.10 -2.14
N HIS A 145 1.32 0.12 -3.35
CA HIS A 145 1.27 1.37 -4.11
C HIS A 145 0.37 1.28 -5.36
N GLY A 146 -0.34 0.15 -5.55
CA GLY A 146 -1.47 0.07 -6.48
C GLY A 146 -1.15 -0.09 -7.98
N GLY A 147 0.07 -0.46 -8.38
CA GLY A 147 0.47 -0.50 -9.81
C GLY A 147 0.97 -1.83 -10.39
N SER A 148 1.82 -2.56 -9.66
CA SER A 148 2.58 -3.71 -10.20
C SER A 148 2.85 -4.79 -9.13
N GLU A 149 3.20 -6.02 -9.54
CA GLU A 149 3.76 -7.04 -8.62
C GLU A 149 5.29 -6.87 -8.55
N GLY A 150 5.87 -6.89 -7.35
CA GLY A 150 7.30 -6.71 -7.14
C GLY A 150 7.63 -6.04 -5.81
N THR A 151 8.89 -5.64 -5.63
CA THR A 151 9.35 -4.85 -4.48
C THR A 151 9.86 -3.49 -4.97
N LEU A 152 9.52 -2.44 -4.24
CA LEU A 152 10.00 -1.08 -4.46
C LEU A 152 10.89 -0.68 -3.29
N PRO A 153 12.10 -0.14 -3.52
CA PRO A 153 12.89 0.47 -2.46
C PRO A 153 12.12 1.63 -1.83
N TYR A 154 12.32 1.87 -0.55
CA TYR A 154 11.89 3.10 0.12
C TYR A 154 12.97 3.59 1.07
N ILE A 155 12.92 4.88 1.40
CA ILE A 155 13.69 5.49 2.47
C ILE A 155 12.72 6.12 3.47
N CYS A 156 12.88 5.76 4.75
CA CYS A 156 12.12 6.35 5.84
C CYS A 156 13.06 7.17 6.74
N PHE A 157 12.64 8.38 7.10
CA PHE A 157 13.43 9.32 7.91
C PHE A 157 12.50 10.24 8.72
N GLY A 158 13.05 10.87 9.76
CA GLY A 158 12.28 11.74 10.65
C GLY A 158 12.65 11.53 12.12
N PRO A 159 12.06 12.32 13.02
CA PRO A 159 12.45 12.33 14.44
C PRO A 159 12.13 11.01 15.18
N ARG A 160 11.17 10.21 14.71
CA ARG A 160 10.79 8.94 15.34
C ARG A 160 11.42 7.71 14.68
N ILE A 161 12.24 7.92 13.65
CA ILE A 161 12.87 6.83 12.91
C ILE A 161 14.14 6.41 13.63
N GLU A 162 14.29 5.11 13.85
CA GLU A 162 15.40 4.55 14.60
C GLU A 162 16.44 3.90 13.69
N ALA A 163 17.68 3.84 14.16
CA ALA A 163 18.74 3.15 13.43
C ALA A 163 18.49 1.63 13.41
N VAL A 164 18.62 1.04 12.23
CA VAL A 164 18.60 -0.42 12.07
C VAL A 164 19.93 -0.98 12.59
N GLU A 165 19.85 -2.00 13.43
CA GLU A 165 21.06 -2.66 13.94
C GLU A 165 21.77 -3.42 12.81
N PRO A 166 23.11 -3.39 12.76
CA PRO A 166 23.87 -4.19 11.80
C PRO A 166 23.46 -5.67 11.87
N GLY A 167 23.12 -6.27 10.73
CA GLY A 167 22.71 -7.68 10.64
C GLY A 167 21.21 -7.93 10.85
N THR A 168 20.40 -6.89 11.09
CA THR A 168 18.93 -7.04 11.11
C THR A 168 18.43 -7.47 9.73
N GLN A 169 17.67 -8.57 9.64
CA GLN A 169 16.96 -8.92 8.42
C GLN A 169 15.88 -7.87 8.13
N ILE A 170 16.06 -7.15 7.03
CA ILE A 170 15.09 -6.16 6.54
C ILE A 170 13.97 -6.90 5.82
N GLN A 171 12.84 -7.08 6.49
CA GLN A 171 11.66 -7.68 5.87
C GLN A 171 11.01 -6.68 4.90
N THR A 172 10.54 -7.19 3.76
CA THR A 172 9.72 -6.39 2.83
C THR A 172 8.39 -6.08 3.49
N SER A 173 8.06 -4.80 3.63
CA SER A 173 6.76 -4.42 4.18
C SER A 173 5.66 -4.61 3.14
N THR A 174 4.50 -5.09 3.55
CA THR A 174 3.32 -5.25 2.68
C THR A 174 2.37 -4.06 2.71
N SER A 175 2.70 -2.99 3.46
CA SER A 175 1.93 -1.74 3.51
C SER A 175 2.80 -0.54 3.90
N VAL A 176 2.38 0.67 3.53
CA VAL A 176 3.05 1.93 3.95
C VAL A 176 3.10 2.05 5.47
N LYS A 177 2.01 1.69 6.16
CA LYS A 177 1.95 1.67 7.63
C LYS A 177 2.95 0.69 8.24
N GLY A 178 3.05 -0.51 7.68
CA GLY A 178 4.03 -1.50 8.13
C GLY A 178 5.47 -1.03 7.94
N ALA A 179 5.74 -0.26 6.88
CA ALA A 179 7.06 0.28 6.63
C ALA A 179 7.46 1.35 7.66
N PHE A 180 6.52 2.21 8.07
CA PHE A 180 6.72 3.10 9.23
C PHE A 180 6.95 2.32 10.53
N MET A 181 6.10 1.32 10.82
CA MET A 181 6.24 0.51 12.04
C MET A 181 7.62 -0.16 12.13
N PHE A 182 8.08 -0.76 11.02
CA PHE A 182 9.41 -1.35 10.92
C PHE A 182 10.51 -0.30 11.18
N SER A 183 10.40 0.86 10.53
CA SER A 183 11.41 1.92 10.63
C SER A 183 11.48 2.57 12.02
N MET A 184 10.41 2.47 12.80
CA MET A 184 10.32 2.93 14.19
C MET A 184 10.53 1.81 15.21
N LYS A 185 10.85 0.59 14.78
CA LYS A 185 10.91 -0.62 15.63
C LYS A 185 9.70 -0.81 16.55
N THR A 186 8.52 -0.35 16.12
CA THR A 186 7.31 -0.44 16.95
C THR A 186 6.41 -1.57 16.48
N LEU A 187 6.01 -2.43 17.41
CA LEU A 187 5.01 -3.49 17.17
C LEU A 187 3.58 -2.98 17.35
N CYS A 188 3.40 -1.75 17.86
CA CYS A 188 2.09 -1.20 18.18
C CYS A 188 1.57 -0.32 17.03
N PRO A 189 0.54 -0.73 16.27
CA PRO A 189 0.05 0.03 15.13
C PRO A 189 -0.58 1.38 15.49
N SER A 190 -0.94 1.62 16.77
CA SER A 190 -1.49 2.89 17.23
C SER A 190 -0.44 4.01 17.33
N HIS A 191 0.85 3.66 17.42
CA HIS A 191 1.94 4.63 17.45
C HIS A 191 2.24 5.25 16.09
N VAL A 192 1.86 4.55 15.02
CA VAL A 192 1.80 5.12 13.67
C VAL A 192 0.41 5.71 13.48
N GLY A 193 0.36 7.04 13.50
CA GLY A 193 -0.86 7.82 13.35
C GLY A 193 -1.45 7.75 11.94
N LYS A 194 -2.30 8.73 11.63
CA LYS A 194 -2.78 8.94 10.27
C LYS A 194 -1.60 9.20 9.33
N ILE A 195 -1.58 8.50 8.21
CA ILE A 195 -0.60 8.70 7.14
C ILE A 195 -1.21 9.69 6.17
N TYR A 196 -0.45 10.68 5.76
CA TYR A 196 -0.87 11.70 4.81
C TYR A 196 -0.11 11.51 3.50
N THR A 197 -0.73 11.92 2.40
CA THR A 197 -0.12 12.00 1.07
C THR A 197 -0.41 13.37 0.51
N VAL A 198 0.56 14.00 -0.16
CA VAL A 198 0.37 15.33 -0.76
C VAL A 198 0.11 15.15 -2.25
N ASN A 199 -0.93 15.81 -2.76
CA ASN A 199 -1.28 15.83 -4.18
C ASN A 199 -0.05 16.14 -5.05
N GLY A 200 0.22 15.29 -6.03
CA GLY A 200 1.36 15.43 -6.95
C GLY A 200 2.70 14.88 -6.44
N PHE A 201 2.75 14.40 -5.19
CA PHE A 201 3.93 13.77 -4.60
C PHE A 201 3.70 12.31 -4.18
N PHE A 202 2.53 11.75 -4.49
CA PHE A 202 2.17 10.36 -4.17
C PHE A 202 1.26 9.74 -5.24
#